data_AF-A0AAN8G2T8-F1
#
_entry.id   AF-A0AAN8G2T8-F1
#
_cell.length_a   1.000
_cell.length_b   1.000
_cell.length_c   1.000
_cell.angle_alpha   90.00
_cell.angle_beta   90.00
_cell.angle_gamma   90.00
#
_symmetry.space_group_name_H-M   'P 1'
#
loop_
_entity.id
_entity.type
_entity.pdbx_description
1 polymer ?
#
loop_
_entity_poly.entity_id
_entity_poly.type
_entity_poly.pdbx_seq_one_letter_code
_entity_poly.pdbx_strand_id
1 'polypeptide(L)'
;MPLSAKERAQRYRDKKKATRESHEAYLQKERERWVTRKNNGKIKTIEDLSERGKRIQRKKWREVQRKVYAAKKTNKALEAFLSANSPPTSPVGIEQPIEHANRRRGRKIIRQRQSQTHRQLRKMQNELRGHVKLVNRYKKRLERLKNKSDNVHEQATRNQNVTQTTKSPRSKTAHLLKNSNTTSQVKRTLLFQHALVEELKER
;
A
#
# COMPACT_ATOMS: atom_id res chain seq x y z
N MET A 1 60.60 -3.03 1.79
CA MET A 1 59.64 -2.21 2.57
C MET A 1 58.27 -2.88 2.59
N PRO A 2 57.63 -3.09 3.76
CA PRO A 2 56.27 -3.61 3.82
C PRO A 2 55.28 -2.61 3.23
N LEU A 3 54.36 -3.07 2.38
CA LEU A 3 53.34 -2.22 1.74
C LEU A 3 52.40 -1.59 2.78
N SER A 4 52.06 -0.32 2.57
CA SER A 4 51.06 0.37 3.40
C SER A 4 49.70 -0.33 3.29
N ALA A 5 48.88 -0.23 4.36
CA ALA A 5 47.53 -0.81 4.35
C ALA A 5 46.67 -0.28 3.18
N LYS A 6 46.85 1.00 2.82
CA LYS A 6 46.16 1.64 1.69
C LYS A 6 46.59 1.01 0.35
N GLU A 7 47.89 0.78 0.17
CA GLU A 7 48.45 0.19 -1.05
C GLU A 7 48.06 -1.27 -1.19
N ARG A 8 48.07 -2.04 -0.09
CA ARG A 8 47.56 -3.43 -0.07
C ARG A 8 46.08 -3.49 -0.46
N ALA A 9 45.25 -2.60 0.08
CA ALA A 9 43.83 -2.53 -0.27
C ALA A 9 43.61 -2.14 -1.74
N GLN A 10 44.44 -1.24 -2.27
CA GLN A 10 44.37 -0.81 -3.67
C GLN A 10 44.75 -1.95 -4.60
N ARG A 11 45.90 -2.60 -4.39
CA ARG A 11 46.34 -3.79 -5.16
C ARG A 11 45.30 -4.92 -5.13
N TYR A 12 44.62 -5.13 -4.01
CA TYR A 12 43.55 -6.11 -3.90
C TYR A 12 42.31 -5.74 -4.74
N ARG A 13 41.93 -4.46 -4.79
CA ARG A 13 40.85 -3.98 -5.67
C ARG A 13 41.21 -4.09 -7.14
N ASP A 14 42.45 -3.78 -7.48
CA ASP A 14 42.95 -3.83 -8.85
C ASP A 14 43.02 -5.29 -9.33
N LYS A 15 43.51 -6.21 -8.48
CA LYS A 15 43.48 -7.66 -8.74
C LYS A 15 42.05 -8.18 -9.02
N LYS A 16 41.03 -7.68 -8.31
CA LYS A 16 39.63 -8.06 -8.55
C LYS A 16 39.08 -7.55 -9.88
N LYS A 17 39.61 -6.45 -10.39
CA LYS A 17 39.19 -5.82 -11.65
C LYS A 17 40.07 -6.20 -12.83
N ALA A 18 41.16 -6.95 -12.60
CA ALA A 18 42.16 -7.29 -13.60
C ALA A 18 41.58 -8.08 -14.78
N THR A 19 40.67 -9.02 -14.51
CA THR A 19 39.94 -9.76 -15.55
C THR A 19 38.44 -9.67 -15.34
N ARG A 20 37.70 -9.71 -16.45
CA ARG A 20 36.24 -9.62 -16.42
C ARG A 20 35.60 -10.78 -15.66
N GLU A 21 36.10 -11.99 -15.86
CA GLU A 21 35.61 -13.21 -15.20
C GLU A 21 35.84 -13.17 -13.68
N SER A 22 37.05 -12.77 -13.23
CA SER A 22 37.36 -12.60 -11.81
C SER A 22 36.44 -11.57 -11.15
N HIS A 23 36.15 -10.47 -11.86
CA HIS A 23 35.26 -9.43 -11.37
C HIS A 23 33.80 -9.92 -11.27
N GLU A 24 33.32 -10.66 -12.27
CA GLU A 24 31.97 -11.21 -12.28
C GLU A 24 31.78 -12.28 -11.18
N ALA A 25 32.75 -13.18 -10.99
CA ALA A 25 32.75 -14.17 -9.91
C ALA A 25 32.74 -13.50 -8.52
N TYR A 26 33.51 -12.42 -8.34
CA TYR A 26 33.47 -11.64 -7.10
C TYR A 26 32.09 -11.02 -6.84
N LEU A 27 31.46 -10.44 -7.87
CA LEU A 27 30.13 -9.85 -7.75
C LEU A 27 29.06 -10.90 -7.44
N GLN A 28 29.14 -12.10 -8.05
CA GLN A 28 28.24 -13.22 -7.73
C GLN A 28 28.35 -13.61 -6.25
N LYS A 29 29.57 -13.82 -5.75
CA LYS A 29 29.81 -14.15 -4.34
C LYS A 29 29.30 -13.08 -3.38
N GLU A 30 29.43 -11.80 -3.73
CA GLU A 30 28.86 -10.71 -2.91
C GLU A 30 27.33 -10.67 -2.96
N ARG A 31 26.70 -11.00 -4.11
CA ARG A 31 25.24 -11.13 -4.20
C ARG A 31 24.73 -12.25 -3.30
N GLU A 32 25.36 -13.42 -3.36
CA GLU A 32 25.02 -14.57 -2.49
C GLU A 32 25.18 -14.22 -1.01
N ARG A 33 26.28 -13.57 -0.65
CA ARG A 33 26.50 -13.06 0.72
C ARG A 33 25.43 -12.05 1.15
N TRP A 34 24.98 -11.21 0.24
CA TRP A 34 23.92 -10.26 0.54
C TRP A 34 22.58 -10.96 0.75
N VAL A 35 22.22 -11.91 -0.14
CA VAL A 35 20.97 -12.69 -0.03
C VAL A 35 20.95 -13.48 1.27
N THR A 36 22.03 -14.20 1.59
CA THR A 36 22.15 -14.96 2.85
C THR A 36 22.03 -14.06 4.09
N ARG A 37 22.69 -12.90 4.10
CA ARG A 37 22.59 -11.93 5.22
C ARG A 37 21.21 -11.29 5.33
N LYS A 38 20.54 -11.04 4.21
CA LYS A 38 19.16 -10.54 4.19
C LYS A 38 18.20 -11.58 4.75
N ASN A 39 18.30 -12.83 4.28
CA ASN A 39 17.48 -13.95 4.76
C ASN A 39 17.71 -14.20 6.26
N ASN A 40 18.96 -14.12 6.73
CA ASN A 40 19.31 -14.26 8.14
C ASN A 40 18.95 -13.02 9.00
N GLY A 41 18.24 -12.03 8.45
CA GLY A 41 17.80 -10.83 9.18
C GLY A 41 18.90 -9.84 9.59
N LYS A 42 20.16 -10.10 9.18
CA LYS A 42 21.30 -9.19 9.45
C LYS A 42 21.20 -7.90 8.65
N ILE A 43 20.60 -7.96 7.46
CA ILE A 43 20.29 -6.79 6.63
C ILE A 43 18.78 -6.58 6.64
N LYS A 44 18.33 -5.53 7.32
CA LYS A 44 16.91 -5.14 7.35
C LYS A 44 16.62 -4.11 6.26
N THR A 45 15.56 -4.33 5.48
CA THR A 45 15.07 -3.29 4.57
C THR A 45 14.30 -2.23 5.37
N ILE A 46 14.00 -1.08 4.76
CA ILE A 46 13.21 -0.05 5.44
C ILE A 46 11.82 -0.54 5.83
N GLU A 47 11.27 -1.50 5.10
CA GLU A 47 9.96 -2.09 5.39
C GLU A 47 10.00 -2.89 6.69
N ASP A 48 11.11 -3.60 6.92
CA ASP A 48 11.38 -4.47 8.08
C ASP A 48 11.82 -3.70 9.35
N LEU A 49 12.04 -2.38 9.25
CA LEU A 49 12.40 -1.55 10.40
C LEU A 49 11.16 -1.20 11.24
N SER A 50 11.32 -0.96 12.54
CA SER A 50 10.28 -0.33 13.36
C SER A 50 10.00 1.10 12.89
N GLU A 51 8.85 1.68 13.25
CA GLU A 51 8.52 3.06 12.84
C GLU A 51 9.59 4.09 13.25
N ARG A 52 10.13 3.94 14.46
CA ARG A 52 11.26 4.75 14.95
C ARG A 52 12.50 4.55 14.08
N GLY A 53 12.83 3.31 13.71
CA GLY A 53 13.92 2.99 12.78
C GLY A 53 13.71 3.59 11.39
N LYS A 54 12.50 3.50 10.84
CA LYS A 54 12.11 4.13 9.57
C LYS A 54 12.31 5.65 9.63
N ARG A 55 11.94 6.30 10.74
CA ARG A 55 12.14 7.75 10.94
C ARG A 55 13.63 8.13 10.94
N ILE A 56 14.47 7.39 11.66
CA ILE A 56 15.92 7.63 11.71
C ILE A 56 16.53 7.46 10.32
N GLN A 57 16.18 6.38 9.61
CA GLN A 57 16.69 6.12 8.26
C GLN A 57 16.28 7.24 7.28
N ARG A 58 15.03 7.70 7.33
CA ARG A 58 14.56 8.84 6.52
C ARG A 58 15.25 10.15 6.88
N LYS A 59 15.58 10.39 8.16
CA LYS A 59 16.38 11.56 8.58
C LYS A 59 17.77 11.50 7.95
N LYS A 60 18.44 10.35 8.04
CA LYS A 60 19.76 10.12 7.43
C LYS A 60 19.75 10.36 5.92
N TRP A 61 18.72 9.87 5.21
CA TRP A 61 18.58 10.12 3.78
C TRP A 61 18.44 11.61 3.44
N ARG A 62 17.64 12.36 4.21
CA ARG A 62 17.51 13.81 4.02
C ARG A 62 18.83 14.55 4.26
N GLU A 63 19.61 14.15 5.26
CA GLU A 63 20.93 14.71 5.52
C GLU A 63 21.92 14.44 4.38
N VAL A 64 22.00 13.18 3.92
CA VAL A 64 22.86 12.81 2.78
C VAL A 64 22.46 13.58 1.53
N GLN A 65 21.16 13.67 1.22
CA GLN A 65 20.68 14.44 0.08
C GLN A 65 21.09 15.92 0.19
N ARG A 66 20.90 16.56 1.35
CA ARG A 66 21.35 17.95 1.56
C ARG A 66 22.84 18.13 1.30
N LYS A 67 23.68 17.22 1.81
CA LYS A 67 25.14 17.25 1.56
C LYS A 67 25.46 17.12 0.07
N VAL A 68 24.81 16.20 -0.64
CA VAL A 68 25.00 16.01 -2.08
C VAL A 68 24.57 17.24 -2.87
N TYR A 69 23.43 17.85 -2.52
CA TYR A 69 22.97 19.08 -3.17
C TYR A 69 23.92 20.26 -2.92
N ALA A 70 24.39 20.42 -1.68
CA ALA A 70 25.37 21.45 -1.34
C ALA A 70 26.66 21.27 -2.14
N ALA A 71 27.23 20.05 -2.17
CA ALA A 71 28.43 19.75 -2.93
C ALA A 71 28.25 19.97 -4.45
N LYS A 72 27.08 19.66 -5.01
CA LYS A 72 26.79 19.96 -6.42
C LYS A 72 26.74 21.45 -6.68
N LYS A 73 26.16 22.23 -5.77
CA LYS A 73 26.08 23.69 -5.90
C LYS A 73 27.47 24.31 -5.85
N THR A 74 28.32 23.88 -4.90
CA THR A 74 29.71 24.35 -4.80
C THR A 74 30.53 23.96 -6.01
N ASN A 75 30.43 22.70 -6.47
CA ASN A 75 31.16 22.25 -7.65
C ASN A 75 30.71 22.98 -8.91
N LYS A 76 29.42 23.26 -9.08
CA LYS A 76 28.92 24.05 -10.22
C LYS A 76 29.46 25.49 -10.18
N ALA A 77 29.51 26.11 -9.00
CA ALA A 77 30.09 27.44 -8.85
C ALA A 77 31.60 27.43 -9.15
N LEU A 78 32.30 26.40 -8.70
CA LEU A 78 33.73 26.20 -8.97
C LEU A 78 34.00 25.94 -10.46
N GLU A 79 33.20 25.10 -11.12
CA GLU A 79 33.29 24.88 -12.57
C GLU A 79 33.02 26.17 -13.36
N ALA A 80 32.03 26.97 -12.95
CA ALA A 80 31.76 28.26 -13.58
C ALA A 80 32.90 29.25 -13.37
N PHE A 81 33.47 29.31 -12.17
CA PHE A 81 34.63 30.14 -11.86
C PHE A 81 35.86 29.72 -12.67
N LEU A 82 36.16 28.42 -12.72
CA LEU A 82 37.26 27.89 -13.52
C LEU A 82 37.02 28.15 -15.02
N SER A 83 35.81 27.95 -15.53
CA SER A 83 35.50 28.23 -16.93
C SER A 83 35.63 29.70 -17.29
N ALA A 84 35.39 30.62 -16.35
CA ALA A 84 35.48 32.06 -16.58
C ALA A 84 36.91 32.61 -16.44
N ASN A 85 37.75 31.98 -15.60
CA ASN A 85 39.10 32.46 -15.28
C ASN A 85 40.23 31.58 -15.83
N SER A 86 39.91 30.46 -16.48
CA SER A 86 40.91 29.66 -17.19
C SER A 86 40.96 30.12 -18.65
N PRO A 87 42.16 30.20 -19.24
CA PRO A 87 42.30 30.42 -20.68
C PRO A 87 41.46 29.40 -21.47
N PRO A 88 40.95 29.77 -22.66
CA PRO A 88 40.31 28.79 -23.55
C PRO A 88 41.26 27.60 -23.73
N THR A 89 40.73 26.39 -23.63
CA THR A 89 41.53 25.18 -23.77
C THR A 89 42.26 25.22 -25.10
N SER A 90 43.61 25.30 -25.08
CA SER A 90 44.41 25.16 -26.30
C SER A 90 43.97 23.90 -27.03
N PRO A 91 43.91 23.90 -28.38
CA PRO A 91 43.57 22.72 -29.15
C PRO A 91 44.73 21.72 -29.01
N VAL A 92 44.74 20.99 -27.89
CA VAL A 92 45.54 19.79 -27.75
C VAL A 92 44.87 18.79 -28.69
N GLY A 93 45.63 18.28 -29.65
CA GLY A 93 45.25 17.10 -30.43
C GLY A 93 45.13 15.91 -29.49
N ILE A 94 44.00 15.82 -28.79
CA ILE A 94 43.67 14.69 -27.95
C ILE A 94 42.85 13.78 -28.84
N GLU A 95 43.43 12.66 -29.25
CA GLU A 95 42.68 11.44 -29.51
C GLU A 95 41.94 11.09 -28.22
N GLN A 96 40.83 11.77 -27.93
CA GLN A 96 39.93 11.34 -26.90
C GLN A 96 39.33 10.04 -27.40
N PRO A 97 39.31 8.96 -26.59
CA PRO A 97 38.47 7.82 -26.89
C PRO A 97 37.07 8.38 -27.09
N ILE A 98 36.56 8.31 -28.32
CA ILE A 98 35.26 8.84 -28.69
C ILE A 98 34.25 8.03 -27.88
N GLU A 99 33.89 8.50 -26.68
CA GLU A 99 32.71 8.02 -25.99
C GLU A 99 31.53 8.42 -26.85
N HIS A 100 31.14 7.53 -27.78
CA HIS A 100 30.09 7.78 -28.75
C HIS A 100 28.87 8.39 -28.04
N ALA A 101 28.56 9.67 -28.32
CA ALA A 101 27.43 10.40 -27.74
C ALA A 101 26.10 9.62 -27.86
N ASN A 102 26.01 8.74 -28.88
CA ASN A 102 24.94 7.78 -29.11
C ASN A 102 24.66 6.86 -27.90
N ARG A 103 25.70 6.45 -27.14
CA ARG A 103 25.59 5.57 -25.97
C ARG A 103 24.92 6.27 -24.77
N ARG A 104 25.10 7.60 -24.62
CA ARG A 104 24.40 8.41 -23.61
C ARG A 104 22.95 8.70 -24.00
N ARG A 105 22.69 8.97 -25.28
CA ARG A 105 21.33 9.18 -25.83
C ARG A 105 20.45 7.92 -25.66
N GLY A 106 20.99 6.74 -25.96
CA GLY A 106 20.30 5.46 -25.77
C GLY A 106 19.90 5.20 -24.30
N ARG A 107 20.79 5.48 -23.34
CA ARG A 107 20.48 5.35 -21.91
C ARG A 107 19.34 6.26 -21.45
N LYS A 108 19.24 7.48 -21.98
CA LYS A 108 18.15 8.42 -21.66
C LYS A 108 16.80 7.88 -22.19
N ILE A 109 16.78 7.38 -23.42
CA ILE A 109 15.58 6.79 -24.04
C ILE A 109 15.14 5.53 -23.27
N ILE A 110 16.07 4.66 -22.90
CA ILE A 110 15.78 3.45 -22.11
C ILE A 110 15.17 3.83 -20.75
N ARG A 111 15.75 4.79 -20.04
CA ARG A 111 15.20 5.26 -18.76
C ARG A 111 13.80 5.86 -18.91
N GLN A 112 13.57 6.61 -19.99
CA GLN A 112 12.27 7.21 -20.26
C GLN A 112 11.21 6.14 -20.55
N ARG A 113 11.53 5.14 -21.40
CA ARG A 113 10.66 3.99 -21.67
C ARG A 113 10.39 3.17 -20.41
N GLN A 114 11.42 2.88 -19.61
CA GLN A 114 11.25 2.19 -18.33
C GLN A 114 10.36 2.97 -17.37
N SER A 115 10.51 4.30 -17.29
CA SER A 115 9.67 5.16 -16.46
C SER A 115 8.20 5.13 -16.92
N GLN A 116 7.96 5.23 -18.23
CA GLN A 116 6.61 5.13 -18.82
C GLN A 116 5.98 3.77 -18.52
N THR A 117 6.72 2.68 -18.73
CA THR A 117 6.26 1.31 -18.44
C THR A 117 5.90 1.15 -16.96
N HIS A 118 6.75 1.64 -16.05
CA HIS A 118 6.45 1.62 -14.61
C HIS A 118 5.24 2.47 -14.21
N ARG A 119 4.99 3.59 -14.90
CA ARG A 119 3.79 4.41 -14.68
C ARG A 119 2.54 3.68 -15.16
N GLN A 120 2.59 3.07 -16.34
CA GLN A 120 1.49 2.27 -16.88
C GLN A 120 1.17 1.08 -15.98
N LEU A 121 2.18 0.32 -15.54
CA LEU A 121 1.99 -0.78 -14.58
C LEU A 121 1.30 -0.32 -13.30
N ARG A 122 1.73 0.81 -12.72
CA ARG A 122 1.09 1.36 -11.52
C ARG A 122 -0.35 1.79 -11.77
N LYS A 123 -0.64 2.39 -12.93
CA LYS A 123 -2.01 2.76 -13.33
C LYS A 123 -2.90 1.52 -13.42
N MET A 124 -2.46 0.50 -14.15
CA MET A 124 -3.17 -0.78 -14.28
C MET A 124 -3.40 -1.47 -12.92
N GLN A 125 -2.38 -1.48 -12.04
CA GLN A 125 -2.52 -2.03 -10.69
C GLN A 125 -3.56 -1.29 -9.84
N ASN A 126 -3.61 0.04 -9.96
CA ASN A 126 -4.60 0.86 -9.25
C ASN A 126 -6.01 0.64 -9.79
N GLU A 127 -6.17 0.54 -11.12
CA GLU A 127 -7.45 0.23 -11.77
C GLU A 127 -7.94 -1.16 -11.35
N LEU A 128 -7.08 -2.18 -11.39
CA LEU A 128 -7.41 -3.52 -10.93
C LEU A 128 -7.85 -3.52 -9.46
N ARG A 129 -7.12 -2.80 -8.59
CA ARG A 129 -7.50 -2.62 -7.18
C ARG A 129 -8.87 -1.94 -7.04
N GLY A 130 -9.18 -0.98 -7.91
CA GLY A 130 -10.49 -0.32 -8.00
C GLY A 130 -11.59 -1.30 -8.38
N HIS A 131 -11.39 -2.09 -9.44
CA HIS A 131 -12.34 -3.10 -9.90
C HIS A 131 -12.60 -4.18 -8.83
N VAL A 132 -11.55 -4.66 -8.14
CA VAL A 132 -11.71 -5.63 -7.03
C VAL A 132 -12.57 -5.06 -5.90
N LYS A 133 -12.36 -3.79 -5.52
CA LYS A 133 -13.21 -3.12 -4.52
C LYS A 133 -14.66 -3.01 -4.98
N LEU A 134 -14.87 -2.69 -6.26
CA LEU A 134 -16.20 -2.57 -6.85
C LEU A 134 -16.93 -3.92 -6.89
N VAL A 135 -16.25 -4.99 -7.32
CA VAL A 135 -16.77 -6.36 -7.29
C VAL A 135 -17.16 -6.76 -5.88
N ASN A 136 -16.30 -6.51 -4.88
CA ASN A 136 -16.62 -6.82 -3.49
C ASN A 136 -17.82 -6.03 -2.96
N ARG A 137 -17.97 -4.76 -3.38
CA ARG A 137 -19.15 -3.95 -3.04
C ARG A 137 -20.42 -4.54 -3.64
N TYR A 138 -20.41 -4.94 -4.91
CA TYR A 138 -21.56 -5.55 -5.57
C TYR A 138 -21.90 -6.93 -5.01
N LYS A 139 -20.89 -7.77 -4.72
CA LYS A 139 -21.09 -9.06 -4.03
C LYS A 139 -21.81 -8.88 -2.70
N LYS A 140 -21.34 -7.97 -1.85
CA LYS A 140 -22.00 -7.65 -0.57
C LYS A 140 -23.41 -7.09 -0.75
N ARG A 141 -23.65 -6.27 -1.79
CA ARG A 141 -24.98 -5.74 -2.08
C ARG A 141 -25.94 -6.86 -2.49
N LEU A 142 -25.48 -7.78 -3.35
CA LEU A 142 -26.26 -8.93 -3.81
C LEU A 142 -26.59 -9.87 -2.65
N GLU A 143 -25.60 -10.16 -1.78
CA GLU A 143 -25.79 -10.93 -0.55
C GLU A 143 -26.83 -10.30 0.38
N ARG A 144 -26.77 -8.98 0.62
CA ARG A 144 -27.78 -8.27 1.41
C ARG A 144 -29.17 -8.32 0.79
N LEU A 145 -29.28 -8.25 -0.54
CA LEU A 145 -30.57 -8.35 -1.24
C LEU A 145 -31.16 -9.75 -1.10
N LYS A 146 -30.34 -10.81 -1.25
CA LYS A 146 -30.75 -12.20 -1.00
C LYS A 146 -31.22 -12.38 0.44
N ASN A 147 -30.40 -11.96 1.41
CA ASN A 147 -30.79 -12.08 2.82
C ASN A 147 -32.06 -11.27 3.13
N LYS A 148 -32.30 -10.15 2.44
CA LYS A 148 -33.54 -9.37 2.58
C LYS A 148 -34.75 -10.10 1.99
N SER A 149 -34.63 -10.73 0.82
CA SER A 149 -35.73 -11.55 0.27
C SER A 149 -36.04 -12.74 1.16
N ASP A 150 -35.01 -13.37 1.72
CA ASP A 150 -35.16 -14.54 2.59
C ASP A 150 -35.85 -14.15 3.92
N ASN A 151 -35.44 -13.03 4.52
CA ASN A 151 -36.09 -12.50 5.73
C ASN A 151 -37.53 -12.04 5.48
N VAL A 152 -37.84 -11.47 4.32
CA VAL A 152 -39.23 -11.08 3.97
C VAL A 152 -40.09 -12.33 3.77
N HIS A 153 -39.55 -13.38 3.15
CA HIS A 153 -40.27 -14.64 3.00
C HIS A 153 -40.53 -15.30 4.36
N GLU A 154 -39.54 -15.30 5.26
CA GLU A 154 -39.64 -15.85 6.61
C GLU A 154 -40.60 -15.05 7.51
N GLN A 155 -40.63 -13.71 7.37
CA GLN A 155 -41.62 -12.87 8.07
C GLN A 155 -43.03 -13.04 7.50
N ALA A 156 -43.18 -13.26 6.18
CA ALA A 156 -44.48 -13.52 5.56
C ALA A 156 -45.08 -14.86 6.00
N THR A 157 -44.28 -15.93 6.04
CA THR A 157 -44.73 -17.25 6.55
C THR A 157 -45.02 -17.22 8.04
N ARG A 158 -44.19 -16.52 8.84
CA ARG A 158 -44.43 -16.34 10.28
C ARG A 158 -45.70 -15.55 10.57
N ASN A 159 -46.01 -14.51 9.79
CA ASN A 159 -47.22 -13.69 9.97
C ASN A 159 -48.50 -14.41 9.51
N GLN A 160 -48.44 -15.28 8.49
CA GLN A 160 -49.59 -16.10 8.08
C GLN A 160 -49.94 -17.14 9.15
N ASN A 161 -48.96 -17.76 9.80
CA ASN A 161 -49.21 -18.72 10.89
C ASN A 161 -49.77 -18.05 12.16
N VAL A 162 -49.37 -16.82 12.47
CA VAL A 162 -49.89 -16.04 13.62
C VAL A 162 -51.34 -15.57 13.40
N THR A 163 -51.82 -15.49 12.15
CA THR A 163 -53.23 -15.13 11.89
C THR A 163 -54.22 -16.28 12.15
N GLN A 164 -53.75 -17.53 12.28
CA GLN A 164 -54.61 -18.69 12.53
C GLN A 164 -54.60 -19.16 13.99
N THR A 165 -53.59 -18.80 14.78
CA THR A 165 -53.53 -19.12 16.22
C THR A 165 -53.99 -17.94 17.06
N THR A 166 -55.07 -18.14 17.82
CA THR A 166 -55.63 -17.29 18.89
C THR A 166 -54.72 -16.15 19.35
N LYS A 167 -55.06 -14.91 18.95
CA LYS A 167 -54.32 -13.72 19.42
C LYS A 167 -54.50 -13.56 20.93
N SER A 168 -53.41 -13.65 21.70
CA SER A 168 -53.37 -13.34 23.13
C SER A 168 -54.02 -11.97 23.44
N PRO A 169 -54.61 -11.74 24.65
CA PRO A 169 -55.27 -10.49 25.03
C PRO A 169 -54.37 -9.27 24.89
N ARG A 170 -53.06 -9.47 25.14
CA ARG A 170 -52.02 -8.45 24.95
C ARG A 170 -51.78 -8.09 23.49
N SER A 171 -51.89 -9.07 22.60
CA SER A 171 -51.75 -8.84 21.16
C SER A 171 -53.01 -8.18 20.58
N LYS A 172 -54.20 -8.58 21.04
CA LYS A 172 -55.50 -7.95 20.70
C LYS A 172 -55.51 -6.47 21.07
N THR A 173 -55.15 -6.13 22.32
CA THR A 173 -55.04 -4.73 22.77
C THR A 173 -54.03 -3.91 21.99
N ALA A 174 -52.81 -4.43 21.80
CA ALA A 174 -51.75 -3.73 21.09
C ALA A 174 -52.15 -3.47 19.62
N HIS A 175 -52.86 -4.41 18.99
CA HIS A 175 -53.32 -4.24 17.63
C HIS A 175 -54.44 -3.19 17.51
N LEU A 176 -55.42 -3.23 18.43
CA LEU A 176 -56.52 -2.27 18.49
C LEU A 176 -56.02 -0.84 18.67
N LEU A 177 -54.95 -0.66 19.45
CA LEU A 177 -54.39 0.64 19.81
C LEU A 177 -53.21 1.09 18.93
N LYS A 178 -52.83 0.32 17.90
CA LYS A 178 -51.57 0.47 17.15
C LYS A 178 -51.31 1.88 16.58
N ASN A 179 -52.37 2.62 16.26
CA ASN A 179 -52.30 3.96 15.66
C ASN A 179 -52.91 5.05 16.57
N SER A 180 -53.03 4.79 17.87
CA SER A 180 -53.69 5.69 18.83
C SER A 180 -52.76 6.12 19.96
N ASN A 181 -52.79 7.40 20.31
CA ASN A 181 -52.06 7.93 21.47
C ASN A 181 -52.93 7.83 22.73
N THR A 182 -53.12 6.61 23.22
CA THR A 182 -53.92 6.33 24.42
C THR A 182 -53.09 6.31 25.70
N THR A 183 -53.71 6.74 26.79
CA THR A 183 -53.08 6.74 28.13
C THR A 183 -52.86 5.32 28.65
N SER A 184 -51.92 5.17 29.59
CA SER A 184 -51.56 3.86 30.17
C SER A 184 -52.72 3.20 30.93
N GLN A 185 -53.68 4.00 31.42
CA GLN A 185 -54.87 3.50 32.09
C GLN A 185 -55.78 2.79 31.10
N VAL A 186 -56.10 3.43 29.97
CA VAL A 186 -56.93 2.84 28.89
C VAL A 186 -56.34 1.53 28.38
N LYS A 187 -55.01 1.46 28.22
CA LYS A 187 -54.29 0.23 27.82
C LYS A 187 -54.48 -0.90 28.83
N ARG A 188 -54.39 -0.61 30.13
CA ARG A 188 -54.58 -1.60 31.20
C ARG A 188 -56.02 -2.08 31.27
N THR A 189 -57.00 -1.17 31.13
CA THR A 189 -58.43 -1.54 31.17
C THR A 189 -58.80 -2.46 30.01
N LEU A 190 -58.37 -2.11 28.79
CA LEU A 190 -58.64 -2.95 27.61
C LEU A 190 -57.94 -4.31 27.70
N LEU A 191 -56.74 -4.36 28.29
CA LEU A 191 -56.01 -5.61 28.48
C LEU A 191 -56.75 -6.54 29.44
N PHE A 192 -57.22 -5.97 30.56
CA PHE A 192 -58.02 -6.69 31.53
C PHE A 192 -59.33 -7.19 30.93
N GLN A 193 -60.05 -6.36 30.17
CA GLN A 193 -61.29 -6.75 29.50
C GLN A 193 -61.07 -7.89 28.50
N HIS A 194 -60.05 -7.80 27.64
CA HIS A 194 -59.76 -8.87 26.69
C HIS A 194 -59.32 -10.17 27.37
N ALA A 195 -58.63 -10.11 28.51
CA ALA A 195 -58.26 -11.29 29.29
C ALA A 195 -59.47 -11.92 29.96
N LEU A 196 -60.35 -11.11 30.56
CA LEU A 196 -61.59 -11.57 31.20
C LEU A 196 -62.53 -12.25 30.20
N VAL A 197 -62.67 -11.68 28.99
CA VAL A 197 -63.47 -12.29 27.92
C VAL A 197 -62.87 -13.62 27.42
N GLU A 198 -61.55 -13.77 27.47
CA GLU A 198 -60.91 -15.04 27.10
C GLU A 198 -61.12 -16.10 28.18
N GLU A 199 -60.95 -15.75 29.45
CA GLU A 199 -61.23 -16.65 30.59
C GLU A 199 -62.70 -17.10 30.61
N LEU A 200 -63.64 -16.20 30.31
CA LEU A 200 -65.07 -16.54 30.22
C LEU A 200 -65.42 -17.43 29.02
N LYS A 201 -64.60 -17.45 27.97
CA LYS A 201 -64.79 -18.33 26.80
C LYS A 201 -64.17 -19.71 26.98
N GLU A 202 -63.20 -19.82 27.90
CA GLU A 202 -62.54 -21.09 28.25
C GLU A 202 -63.26 -21.86 29.36
N ARG A 203 -64.25 -21.24 30.03
CA ARG A 203 -65.21 -21.87 30.94
C ARG A 203 -66.46 -22.32 30.20
#